data_AF-A0A2V6RF36-F1
#
_entry.id   AF-A0A2V6RF36-F1
#
_cell.length_a   1.000
_cell.length_b   1.000
_cell.length_c   1.000
_cell.angle_alpha   90.00
_cell.angle_beta   90.00
_cell.angle_gamma   90.00
#
_symmetry.space_group_name_H-M   'P 1'
#
loop_
_entity.id
_entity.type
_entity.pdbx_description
1 polymer ?
#
loop_
_entity_poly.entity_id
_entity_poly.type
_entity_poly.pdbx_seq_one_letter_code
_entity_poly.pdbx_strand_id
1 'polypeptide(L)'
;MRIASGSRPLLEFLNSAGPTPERIAGASGQWGEALRTRVREEFGHWLGIRVYAEQLPDRINAISLNANVRDYFGSPAPHIHYIVGKYERKALDDAKEVAQKILMAMGLTDVRSTGLSFAAHQIGTHRMGTDPGTSVVDVALKAHDVPNLYLVGSGCFVTASASPPTLTIAALAVRAAEHIAARLRPASLGDSTAHPAA
;
A
#
# COMPACT_ATOMS: atom_id res chain seq x y z
N MET A 1 -18.67 30.13 25.17
CA MET A 1 -19.17 29.52 23.92
C MET A 1 -19.72 28.13 24.27
N ARG A 2 -21.04 28.02 24.44
CA ARG A 2 -21.72 26.77 24.85
C ARG A 2 -22.09 25.98 23.59
N ILE A 3 -21.63 24.72 23.52
CA ILE A 3 -22.01 23.78 22.46
C ILE A 3 -23.41 23.28 22.78
N ALA A 4 -24.35 23.43 21.83
CA ALA A 4 -25.76 23.06 22.02
C ALA A 4 -25.90 21.53 22.25
N SER A 5 -26.68 21.15 23.27
CA SER A 5 -27.06 19.77 23.52
C SER A 5 -27.96 19.26 22.40
N GLY A 6 -27.49 18.28 21.64
CA GLY A 6 -28.22 17.70 20.51
C GLY A 6 -27.31 17.19 19.38
N SER A 7 -26.04 17.57 19.38
CA SER A 7 -25.09 17.12 18.36
C SER A 7 -24.62 15.70 18.69
N ARG A 8 -25.25 14.70 18.07
CA ARG A 8 -24.66 13.36 17.98
C ARG A 8 -23.33 13.48 17.20
N PRO A 9 -22.23 12.88 17.65
CA PRO A 9 -21.01 12.85 16.85
C PRO A 9 -21.32 12.16 15.52
N LEU A 10 -21.08 12.86 14.42
CA LEU A 10 -21.11 12.29 13.07
C LEU A 10 -19.79 11.55 12.87
N LEU A 11 -19.87 10.23 12.92
CA LEU A 11 -18.78 9.34 12.52
C LEU A 11 -18.89 9.11 11.02
N GLU A 12 -17.95 9.65 10.24
CA GLU A 12 -17.86 9.42 8.80
C GLU A 12 -16.82 8.33 8.53
N PHE A 13 -17.26 7.21 7.97
CA PHE A 13 -16.37 6.22 7.36
C PHE A 13 -16.17 6.60 5.89
N LEU A 14 -15.04 7.20 5.55
CA LEU A 14 -14.71 7.47 4.15
C LEU A 14 -14.17 6.19 3.48
N ASN A 15 -15.11 5.42 2.93
CA ASN A 15 -14.85 4.53 1.81
C ASN A 15 -15.88 4.80 0.69
N SER A 16 -16.09 6.08 0.37
CA SER A 16 -17.04 6.51 -0.66
C SER A 16 -16.39 6.48 -2.05
N ALA A 17 -17.14 5.99 -3.02
CA ALA A 17 -16.87 6.35 -4.41
C ALA A 17 -17.30 7.81 -4.64
N GLY A 18 -16.66 8.49 -5.60
CA GLY A 18 -17.03 9.84 -5.99
C GLY A 18 -16.39 10.98 -5.17
N PRO A 19 -16.72 12.24 -5.50
CA PRO A 19 -16.18 13.42 -4.83
C PRO A 19 -16.74 13.60 -3.41
N THR A 20 -15.95 14.22 -2.54
CA THR A 20 -16.40 14.69 -1.22
C THR A 20 -17.45 15.81 -1.37
N PRO A 21 -18.29 16.07 -0.35
CA PRO A 21 -19.23 17.19 -0.38
C PRO A 21 -18.55 18.54 -0.68
N GLU A 22 -17.35 18.74 -0.13
CA GLU A 22 -16.53 19.94 -0.38
C GLU A 22 -16.11 20.05 -1.86
N ARG A 23 -15.69 18.95 -2.50
CA ARG A 23 -15.37 18.94 -3.94
C ARG A 23 -16.59 19.19 -4.81
N ILE A 24 -17.75 18.62 -4.46
CA ILE A 24 -19.02 18.89 -5.17
C ILE A 24 -19.36 20.37 -5.06
N ALA A 25 -19.26 20.92 -3.85
CA ALA A 25 -19.58 22.31 -3.58
C ALA A 25 -18.68 23.27 -4.35
N GLY A 26 -17.37 23.09 -4.26
CA GLY A 26 -16.38 23.92 -4.95
C GLY A 26 -16.51 23.86 -6.47
N ALA A 27 -16.87 22.70 -7.04
CA ALA A 27 -17.05 22.54 -8.48
C ALA A 27 -18.39 23.08 -9.00
N SER A 28 -19.42 23.22 -8.15
CA SER A 28 -20.78 23.57 -8.58
C SER A 28 -20.92 25.01 -9.06
N GLY A 29 -20.10 25.95 -8.55
CA GLY A 29 -20.31 27.39 -8.72
C GLY A 29 -21.62 27.93 -8.11
N GLN A 30 -22.35 27.11 -7.36
CA GLN A 30 -23.64 27.44 -6.76
C GLN A 30 -23.49 27.87 -5.30
N TRP A 31 -24.51 28.55 -4.77
CA TRP A 31 -24.55 29.05 -3.39
C TRP A 31 -25.92 28.82 -2.76
N GLY A 32 -25.99 28.93 -1.43
CA GLY A 32 -27.24 28.84 -0.67
C GLY A 32 -27.98 27.51 -0.88
N GLU A 33 -29.28 27.57 -1.12
CA GLU A 33 -30.12 26.37 -1.23
C GLU A 33 -29.84 25.54 -2.50
N ALA A 34 -29.44 26.18 -3.59
CA ALA A 34 -29.06 25.49 -4.82
C ALA A 34 -27.84 24.58 -4.57
N LEU A 35 -26.81 25.12 -3.90
CA LEU A 35 -25.63 24.35 -3.52
C LEU A 35 -25.98 23.17 -2.60
N ARG A 36 -26.83 23.41 -1.57
CA ARG A 36 -27.26 22.35 -0.64
C ARG A 36 -28.01 21.23 -1.37
N THR A 37 -28.86 21.60 -2.32
CA THR A 37 -29.60 20.66 -3.16
C THR A 37 -28.63 19.83 -4.00
N ARG A 38 -27.69 20.49 -4.69
CA ARG A 38 -26.67 19.83 -5.51
C ARG A 38 -25.83 18.83 -4.71
N VAL A 39 -25.32 19.22 -3.55
CA VAL A 39 -24.53 18.33 -2.69
C VAL A 39 -25.37 17.15 -2.22
N ARG A 40 -26.63 17.37 -1.83
CA ARG A 40 -27.54 16.30 -1.39
C ARG A 40 -27.86 15.30 -2.49
N GLU A 41 -28.03 15.77 -3.72
CA GLU A 41 -28.37 14.94 -4.87
C GLU A 41 -27.17 14.15 -5.41
N GLU A 42 -25.94 14.65 -5.26
CA GLU A 42 -24.76 13.94 -5.77
C GLU A 42 -24.04 13.10 -4.71
N PHE A 43 -23.92 13.61 -3.48
CA PHE A 43 -23.20 12.89 -2.43
C PHE A 43 -23.96 11.63 -2.01
N GLY A 44 -23.25 10.52 -1.88
CA GLY A 44 -23.85 9.22 -1.53
C GLY A 44 -24.50 8.47 -2.69
N HIS A 45 -24.58 9.06 -3.90
CA HIS A 45 -25.16 8.41 -5.09
C HIS A 45 -24.09 7.88 -6.07
N TRP A 46 -22.86 7.69 -5.57
CA TRP A 46 -21.74 7.15 -6.34
C TRP A 46 -21.46 5.71 -5.93
N LEU A 47 -21.34 4.85 -6.94
CA LEU A 47 -20.75 3.52 -6.80
C LEU A 47 -19.48 3.47 -7.64
N GLY A 48 -18.44 2.81 -7.12
CA GLY A 48 -17.16 2.70 -7.81
C GLY A 48 -16.51 1.36 -7.57
N ILE A 49 -15.84 0.86 -8.61
CA ILE A 49 -14.95 -0.29 -8.54
C ILE A 49 -13.53 0.23 -8.68
N ARG A 50 -12.66 -0.11 -7.74
CA ARG A 50 -11.23 0.17 -7.86
C ARG A 50 -10.52 -1.09 -8.37
N VAL A 51 -9.77 -0.91 -9.45
CA VAL A 51 -8.97 -1.96 -10.06
C VAL A 51 -7.51 -1.77 -9.66
N TYR A 52 -6.88 -2.87 -9.28
CA TYR A 52 -5.44 -2.98 -9.10
C TYR A 52 -4.93 -4.03 -10.09
N ALA A 53 -3.85 -3.70 -10.79
CA ALA A 53 -3.14 -4.64 -11.64
C ALA A 53 -1.72 -4.79 -11.10
N GLU A 54 -1.19 -6.01 -11.18
CA GLU A 54 0.21 -6.26 -10.84
C GLU A 54 1.13 -5.54 -11.84
N GLN A 55 2.13 -4.82 -11.32
CA GLN A 55 3.30 -4.40 -12.10
C GLN A 55 4.35 -5.48 -12.01
N LEU A 56 4.79 -6.00 -13.15
CA LEU A 56 5.83 -7.01 -13.18
C LEU A 56 7.18 -6.39 -12.74
N PRO A 57 8.05 -7.16 -12.07
CA PRO A 57 9.40 -6.71 -11.77
C PRO A 57 10.17 -6.44 -13.07
N ASP A 58 10.64 -5.20 -13.24
CA ASP A 58 11.48 -4.79 -14.36
C ASP A 58 12.69 -4.04 -13.81
N ARG A 59 13.90 -4.38 -14.27
CA ARG A 59 15.16 -3.75 -13.82
C ARG A 59 15.25 -2.28 -14.23
N ILE A 60 14.51 -1.87 -15.25
CA ILE A 60 14.39 -0.46 -15.66
C ILE A 60 13.64 0.34 -14.57
N ASN A 61 12.73 -0.29 -13.83
CA ASN A 61 12.03 0.33 -12.73
C ASN A 61 12.90 0.26 -11.47
N ALA A 62 13.50 1.38 -11.09
CA ALA A 62 14.49 1.43 -10.03
C ALA A 62 14.39 2.70 -9.19
N ILE A 63 14.81 2.58 -7.93
CA ILE A 63 14.99 3.71 -7.02
C ILE A 63 16.48 3.83 -6.73
N SER A 64 17.03 5.02 -6.90
CA SER A 64 18.38 5.38 -6.50
C SER A 64 18.36 6.63 -5.63
N LEU A 65 19.51 7.01 -5.08
CA LEU A 65 19.66 8.26 -4.34
C LEU A 65 20.11 9.38 -5.28
N ASN A 66 19.49 10.55 -5.16
CA ASN A 66 19.90 11.73 -5.92
C ASN A 66 21.10 12.41 -5.24
N ALA A 67 22.21 12.55 -5.98
CA ALA A 67 23.44 13.14 -5.45
C ALA A 67 23.29 14.62 -5.10
N ASN A 68 22.44 15.36 -5.81
CA ASN A 68 22.35 16.82 -5.78
C ASN A 68 21.10 17.36 -5.09
N VAL A 69 20.12 16.50 -4.85
CA VAL A 69 18.87 16.88 -4.18
C VAL A 69 18.85 16.26 -2.79
N ARG A 70 18.52 17.08 -1.80
CA ARG A 70 18.33 16.65 -0.41
C ARG A 70 16.86 16.74 -0.04
N ASP A 71 16.40 15.80 0.77
CA ASP A 71 15.10 15.89 1.40
C ASP A 71 15.09 16.94 2.53
N TYR A 72 13.94 17.10 3.16
CA TYR A 72 13.76 18.02 4.28
C TYR A 72 14.72 17.75 5.45
N PHE A 73 15.17 16.51 5.63
CA PHE A 73 16.06 16.09 6.71
C PHE A 73 17.55 16.13 6.32
N GLY A 74 17.88 16.58 5.11
CA GLY A 74 19.25 16.64 4.61
C GLY A 74 19.80 15.30 4.08
N SER A 75 18.95 14.27 3.95
CA SER A 75 19.33 13.00 3.32
C SER A 75 19.23 13.11 1.79
N PRO A 76 20.01 12.35 1.01
CA PRO A 76 19.82 12.27 -0.44
C PRO A 76 18.38 11.89 -0.80
N ALA A 77 17.70 12.72 -1.60
CA ALA A 77 16.33 12.47 -1.99
C ALA A 77 16.22 11.23 -2.91
N PRO A 78 15.13 10.45 -2.86
CA PRO A 78 14.94 9.34 -3.78
C PRO A 78 14.79 9.84 -5.22
N HIS A 79 15.53 9.23 -6.13
CA HIS A 79 15.36 9.36 -7.57
C HIS A 79 14.68 8.10 -8.10
N ILE A 80 13.47 8.27 -8.65
CA ILE A 80 12.61 7.17 -9.06
C ILE A 80 12.56 7.15 -10.58
N HIS A 81 13.09 6.10 -11.19
CA HIS A 81 12.88 5.79 -12.60
C HIS A 81 11.78 4.74 -12.70
N TYR A 82 10.63 5.11 -13.27
CA TYR A 82 9.45 4.26 -13.28
C TYR A 82 8.69 4.38 -14.60
N ILE A 83 8.49 3.24 -15.24
CA ILE A 83 7.76 3.07 -16.49
C ILE A 83 6.69 2.01 -16.25
N VAL A 84 5.46 2.34 -16.62
CA VAL A 84 4.39 1.35 -16.72
C VAL A 84 4.56 0.64 -18.05
N GLY A 85 4.58 -0.69 -18.06
CA GLY A 85 4.78 -1.50 -19.26
C GLY A 85 3.52 -1.70 -20.09
N LYS A 86 3.65 -2.54 -21.14
CA LYS A 86 2.51 -2.92 -22.01
C LYS A 86 1.56 -3.88 -21.31
N TYR A 87 2.10 -4.79 -20.49
CA TYR A 87 1.32 -5.77 -19.74
C TYR A 87 0.38 -5.07 -18.77
N GLU A 88 0.88 -4.13 -17.98
CA GLU A 88 0.13 -3.41 -16.95
C GLU A 88 -0.97 -2.55 -17.55
N ARG A 89 -0.65 -1.85 -18.66
CA ARG A 89 -1.66 -1.08 -19.40
C ARG A 89 -2.78 -1.99 -19.91
N LYS A 90 -2.43 -3.11 -20.54
CA LYS A 90 -3.41 -4.08 -21.02
C LYS A 90 -4.25 -4.66 -19.87
N ALA A 91 -3.63 -5.08 -18.78
CA ALA A 91 -4.32 -5.64 -17.62
C ALA A 91 -5.30 -4.63 -17.01
N LEU A 92 -4.91 -3.35 -16.92
CA LEU A 92 -5.79 -2.28 -16.47
C LEU A 92 -6.95 -2.03 -17.44
N ASP A 93 -6.71 -2.06 -18.75
CA ASP A 93 -7.75 -1.85 -19.75
C ASP A 93 -8.77 -3.00 -19.78
N ASP A 94 -8.29 -4.26 -19.74
CA ASP A 94 -9.15 -5.45 -19.65
C ASP A 94 -10.01 -5.40 -18.36
N ALA A 95 -9.40 -5.05 -17.22
CA ALA A 95 -10.10 -4.97 -15.95
C ALA A 95 -11.10 -3.80 -15.88
N LYS A 96 -10.82 -2.67 -16.55
CA LYS A 96 -11.80 -1.58 -16.72
C LYS A 96 -13.01 -2.06 -17.51
N GLU A 97 -12.82 -2.80 -18.59
CA GLU A 97 -13.93 -3.33 -19.39
C GLU A 97 -14.84 -4.23 -18.54
N VAL A 98 -14.26 -5.12 -17.73
CA VAL A 98 -15.00 -5.96 -16.79
C VAL A 98 -15.74 -5.12 -15.74
N ALA A 99 -15.08 -4.13 -15.13
CA ALA A 99 -15.70 -3.25 -14.16
C ALA A 99 -16.89 -2.48 -14.75
N GLN A 100 -16.77 -2.00 -15.99
CA GLN A 100 -17.87 -1.33 -16.70
C GLN A 100 -19.06 -2.26 -16.92
N LYS A 101 -18.82 -3.49 -17.38
CA LYS A 101 -19.88 -4.50 -17.56
C LYS A 101 -20.61 -4.79 -16.25
N ILE A 102 -19.88 -4.90 -15.13
CA ILE A 102 -20.48 -5.09 -13.80
C ILE A 102 -21.37 -3.91 -13.43
N LEU A 103 -20.88 -2.68 -13.53
CA LEU A 103 -21.65 -1.48 -13.17
C LEU A 103 -22.90 -1.31 -14.05
N MET A 104 -22.80 -1.56 -15.36
CA MET A 104 -23.95 -1.53 -16.27
C MET A 104 -24.98 -2.62 -15.92
N ALA A 105 -24.53 -3.83 -15.58
CA ALA A 105 -25.42 -4.92 -15.17
C ALA A 105 -26.14 -4.61 -13.83
N MET A 106 -25.56 -3.77 -12.98
CA MET A 106 -26.20 -3.24 -11.77
C MET A 106 -27.20 -2.11 -12.04
N GLY A 107 -27.39 -1.72 -13.31
CA GLY A 107 -28.33 -0.67 -13.72
C GLY A 107 -27.76 0.75 -13.71
N LEU A 108 -26.45 0.92 -13.56
CA LEU A 108 -25.83 2.24 -13.66
C LEU A 108 -25.74 2.68 -15.13
N THR A 109 -26.19 3.90 -15.40
CA THR A 109 -26.28 4.47 -16.75
C THR A 109 -25.17 5.48 -17.05
N ASP A 110 -24.60 6.13 -16.04
CA ASP A 110 -23.48 7.07 -16.18
C ASP A 110 -22.17 6.43 -15.68
N VAL A 111 -21.62 5.52 -16.48
CA VAL A 111 -20.40 4.79 -16.14
C VAL A 111 -19.19 5.52 -16.72
N ARG A 112 -18.29 5.97 -15.83
CA ARG A 112 -17.06 6.71 -16.18
C ARG A 112 -15.84 5.97 -15.64
N SER A 113 -14.73 6.01 -16.37
CA SER A 113 -13.45 5.45 -15.92
C SER A 113 -12.43 6.57 -15.69
N THR A 114 -11.64 6.44 -14.62
CA THR A 114 -10.47 7.31 -14.43
C THR A 114 -9.23 6.72 -15.09
N GLY A 115 -8.25 7.59 -15.38
CA GLY A 115 -6.95 7.16 -15.87
C GLY A 115 -6.12 6.40 -14.81
N LEU A 116 -4.89 6.05 -15.20
CA LEU A 116 -3.93 5.44 -14.30
C LEU A 116 -3.73 6.29 -13.04
N SER A 117 -3.68 5.63 -11.88
CA SER A 117 -3.35 6.23 -10.59
C SER A 117 -2.37 5.33 -9.84
N PHE A 118 -1.59 5.91 -8.93
CA PHE A 118 -0.64 5.17 -8.11
C PHE A 118 -1.30 4.65 -6.83
N ALA A 119 -1.13 3.36 -6.56
CA ALA A 119 -1.72 2.68 -5.42
C ALA A 119 -1.03 2.98 -4.07
N ALA A 120 0.04 3.77 -4.07
CA ALA A 120 0.94 3.94 -2.92
C ALA A 120 1.53 2.62 -2.37
N HIS A 121 1.60 1.58 -3.20
CA HIS A 121 2.26 0.30 -2.88
C HIS A 121 3.66 0.27 -3.50
N GLN A 122 4.67 0.66 -2.72
CA GLN A 122 6.07 0.55 -3.13
C GLN A 122 6.59 -0.85 -2.81
N ILE A 123 7.03 -1.59 -3.81
CA ILE A 123 7.34 -3.02 -3.70
C ILE A 123 8.65 -3.32 -4.44
N GLY A 124 9.45 -4.26 -3.91
CA GLY A 124 10.62 -4.81 -4.60
C GLY A 124 11.93 -4.03 -4.52
N THR A 125 11.99 -2.97 -3.69
CA THR A 125 13.18 -2.10 -3.56
C THR A 125 14.40 -2.75 -2.89
N HIS A 126 14.22 -3.87 -2.18
CA HIS A 126 15.27 -4.64 -1.54
C HIS A 126 14.92 -6.13 -1.56
N ARG A 127 14.73 -6.67 -2.78
CA ARG A 127 14.16 -8.00 -3.06
C ARG A 127 14.84 -9.14 -2.29
N MET A 128 14.04 -10.12 -1.88
CA MET A 128 14.52 -11.38 -1.30
C MET A 128 15.01 -12.36 -2.39
N GLY A 129 15.94 -13.24 -2.05
CA GLY A 129 16.43 -14.29 -2.93
C GLY A 129 17.50 -15.17 -2.27
N THR A 130 17.98 -16.18 -2.99
CA THR A 130 19.05 -17.07 -2.50
C THR A 130 20.44 -16.68 -3.00
N ASP A 131 20.51 -15.72 -3.93
CA ASP A 131 21.74 -15.31 -4.60
C ASP A 131 22.07 -13.84 -4.27
N PRO A 132 23.15 -13.56 -3.53
CA PRO A 132 23.53 -12.19 -3.17
C PRO A 132 23.89 -11.31 -4.38
N GLY A 133 24.19 -11.90 -5.55
CA GLY A 133 24.42 -11.14 -6.77
C GLY A 133 23.15 -10.54 -7.38
N THR A 134 21.97 -11.02 -6.95
CA THR A 134 20.68 -10.57 -7.51
C THR A 134 19.65 -10.21 -6.44
N SER A 135 19.86 -10.51 -5.16
CA SER A 135 18.97 -10.12 -4.05
C SER A 135 19.70 -9.35 -2.94
N VAL A 136 18.92 -8.61 -2.14
CA VAL A 136 19.45 -7.82 -1.01
C VAL A 136 19.36 -8.60 0.29
N VAL A 137 18.28 -9.37 0.47
CA VAL A 137 18.05 -10.21 1.63
C VAL A 137 17.84 -11.67 1.24
N ASP A 138 18.18 -12.58 2.15
CA ASP A 138 17.89 -13.98 2.01
C ASP A 138 16.40 -14.32 2.25
N VAL A 139 16.07 -15.61 2.18
CA VAL A 139 14.69 -16.11 2.43
C VAL A 139 14.22 -15.88 3.88
N ALA A 140 15.12 -15.63 4.82
CA ALA A 140 14.83 -15.26 6.21
C ALA A 140 14.75 -13.73 6.41
N LEU A 141 14.81 -12.95 5.33
CA LEU A 141 14.79 -11.48 5.31
C LEU A 141 16.03 -10.84 5.95
N LYS A 142 17.12 -11.61 6.07
CA LYS A 142 18.41 -11.15 6.57
C LYS A 142 19.24 -10.62 5.40
N ALA A 143 19.90 -9.47 5.58
CA ALA A 143 20.83 -8.95 4.58
C ALA A 143 21.98 -9.94 4.32
N HIS A 144 22.33 -10.14 3.05
CA HIS A 144 23.44 -11.03 2.70
C HIS A 144 24.78 -10.53 3.25
N ASP A 145 25.02 -9.22 3.18
CA ASP A 145 26.31 -8.62 3.48
C ASP A 145 26.50 -8.26 4.97
N VAL A 146 25.41 -8.24 5.75
CA VAL A 146 25.43 -7.80 7.15
C VAL A 146 24.75 -8.85 8.06
N PRO A 147 25.53 -9.64 8.83
CA PRO A 147 25.03 -10.84 9.51
C PRO A 147 23.91 -10.65 10.55
N ASN A 148 23.71 -9.43 11.05
CA ASN A 148 22.76 -9.05 12.09
C ASN A 148 21.73 -8.01 11.63
N LEU A 149 21.62 -7.74 10.33
CA LEU A 149 20.66 -6.80 9.75
C LEU A 149 19.53 -7.54 9.05
N TYR A 150 18.29 -7.14 9.33
CA TYR A 150 17.08 -7.67 8.69
C TYR A 150 16.29 -6.53 8.07
N LEU A 151 15.76 -6.74 6.86
CA LEU A 151 14.94 -5.75 6.16
C LEU A 151 13.56 -6.36 5.90
N VAL A 152 12.57 -5.82 6.59
CA VAL A 152 11.19 -6.31 6.55
C VAL A 152 10.29 -5.21 5.98
N GLY A 153 9.49 -5.56 4.98
CA GLY A 153 8.63 -4.62 4.27
C GLY A 153 8.31 -5.14 2.87
N SER A 154 7.45 -4.44 2.13
CA SER A 154 7.12 -4.81 0.75
C SER A 154 8.32 -4.71 -0.20
N GLY A 155 9.37 -3.99 0.18
CA GLY A 155 10.61 -3.94 -0.59
C GLY A 155 11.25 -5.32 -0.80
N CYS A 156 11.02 -6.30 0.09
CA CYS A 156 11.57 -7.65 -0.07
C CYS A 156 10.79 -8.53 -1.03
N PHE A 157 9.62 -8.11 -1.51
CA PHE A 157 8.80 -8.98 -2.36
C PHE A 157 9.45 -9.11 -3.74
N VAL A 158 9.33 -10.30 -4.33
CA VAL A 158 9.76 -10.57 -5.71
C VAL A 158 8.64 -10.41 -6.73
N THR A 159 7.40 -10.26 -6.26
CA THR A 159 6.17 -10.07 -7.05
C THR A 159 5.26 -9.09 -6.32
N ALA A 160 4.58 -8.20 -7.05
CA ALA A 160 3.77 -7.15 -6.44
C ALA A 160 2.36 -7.60 -6.09
N SER A 161 1.80 -8.58 -6.82
CA SER A 161 0.37 -8.93 -6.76
C SER A 161 -0.56 -7.76 -7.11
N ALA A 162 -1.84 -8.05 -7.31
CA ALA A 162 -2.91 -7.05 -7.38
C ALA A 162 -3.47 -6.68 -6.00
N SER A 163 -3.09 -7.40 -4.94
CA SER A 163 -3.60 -7.19 -3.58
C SER A 163 -2.75 -6.19 -2.78
N PRO A 164 -3.34 -5.42 -1.85
CA PRO A 164 -2.58 -4.59 -0.92
C PRO A 164 -1.56 -5.41 -0.11
N PRO A 165 -0.29 -4.95 0.03
CA PRO A 165 0.79 -5.79 0.51
C PRO A 165 0.82 -5.94 2.04
N THR A 166 0.13 -5.09 2.79
CA THR A 166 0.32 -4.95 4.25
C THR A 166 0.14 -6.25 5.03
N LEU A 167 -0.82 -7.10 4.66
CA LEU A 167 -1.02 -8.38 5.34
C LEU A 167 0.17 -9.33 5.11
N THR A 168 0.71 -9.37 3.89
CA THR A 168 1.91 -10.14 3.57
C THR A 168 3.14 -9.56 4.29
N ILE A 169 3.24 -8.23 4.43
CA ILE A 169 4.30 -7.59 5.23
C ILE A 169 4.21 -8.08 6.69
N ALA A 170 3.03 -8.09 7.29
CA ALA A 170 2.83 -8.55 8.67
C ALA A 170 3.24 -10.02 8.84
N ALA A 171 2.83 -10.90 7.92
CA ALA A 171 3.22 -12.31 7.94
C ALA A 171 4.75 -12.50 7.86
N LEU A 172 5.41 -11.75 6.98
CA LEU A 172 6.86 -11.76 6.82
C LEU A 172 7.59 -11.21 8.05
N ALA A 173 7.03 -10.20 8.71
CA ALA A 173 7.56 -9.65 9.95
C ALA A 173 7.54 -10.69 11.08
N VAL A 174 6.43 -11.41 11.25
CA VAL A 174 6.32 -12.51 12.23
C VAL A 174 7.35 -13.59 11.94
N ARG A 175 7.48 -14.02 10.67
CA ARG A 175 8.47 -15.03 10.27
C ARG A 175 9.92 -14.59 10.55
N ALA A 176 10.26 -13.34 10.26
CA ALA A 176 11.59 -12.80 10.56
C ALA A 176 11.85 -12.75 12.07
N ALA A 177 10.85 -12.35 12.87
CA ALA A 177 10.95 -12.35 14.32
C ALA A 177 11.20 -13.75 14.90
N GLU A 178 10.51 -14.77 14.39
CA GLU A 178 10.75 -16.17 14.78
C GLU A 178 12.17 -16.63 14.45
N HIS A 179 12.68 -16.29 13.27
CA HIS A 179 14.05 -16.60 12.87
C HIS A 179 15.08 -15.90 13.77
N ILE A 180 14.87 -14.60 14.07
CA ILE A 180 15.71 -13.84 14.99
C ILE A 180 15.69 -14.50 16.38
N ALA A 181 14.50 -14.83 16.91
CA ALA A 181 14.36 -15.45 18.22
C ALA A 181 15.02 -16.84 18.29
N ALA A 182 14.93 -17.65 17.22
CA ALA A 182 15.64 -18.93 17.14
C ALA A 182 17.16 -18.74 17.15
N ARG A 183 17.68 -17.69 16.50
CA ARG A 183 19.12 -17.39 16.46
C ARG A 183 19.66 -16.79 17.77
N LEU A 184 18.83 -16.07 18.50
CA LEU A 184 19.18 -15.40 19.76
C LEU A 184 18.91 -16.28 20.98
N ARG A 185 18.16 -17.38 20.84
CA ARG A 185 17.99 -18.35 21.93
C ARG A 185 19.38 -18.86 22.36
N PRO A 186 19.77 -18.65 23.63
CA PRO A 186 20.97 -19.28 24.14
C PRO A 186 20.84 -20.79 23.97
N ALA A 187 21.94 -21.48 23.62
CA ALA A 187 22.03 -22.91 23.92
C ALA A 187 21.70 -23.04 25.41
N SER A 188 20.66 -23.81 25.73
CA SER A 188 20.05 -23.96 27.05
C SER A 188 21.00 -23.54 28.18
N LEU A 189 20.60 -22.55 29.00
CA LEU A 189 21.15 -22.47 30.36
C LEU A 189 20.93 -23.86 30.95
N GLY A 190 22.04 -24.60 31.10
CA GLY A 190 22.00 -26.00 31.48
C GLY A 190 21.13 -26.17 32.72
N ASP A 191 20.39 -27.27 32.74
CA ASP A 191 19.52 -27.68 33.83
C ASP A 191 20.34 -27.68 35.15
N SER A 192 20.29 -26.57 35.89
CA SER A 192 20.97 -26.39 37.17
C SER A 192 20.03 -26.86 38.28
N THR A 193 19.56 -28.09 38.20
CA THR A 193 18.82 -28.76 39.27
C THR A 193 19.62 -29.95 39.84
N ALA A 194 20.92 -29.75 40.05
CA ALA A 194 21.67 -30.57 40.99
C ALA A 194 21.52 -29.96 42.39
N HIS A 195 20.47 -30.37 43.11
CA HIS A 195 20.40 -30.17 44.55
C HIS A 195 21.45 -31.09 45.21
N PRO A 196 22.44 -30.57 45.96
CA PRO A 196 23.30 -31.44 46.76
C PRO A 196 22.46 -32.00 47.92
N ALA A 197 22.39 -33.33 48.00
CA ALA A 197 21.79 -34.03 49.12
C ALA A 197 22.64 -33.80 50.39
N ALA A 198 21.99 -33.31 51.44
CA ALA A 198 22.37 -33.48 52.84
C ALA A 198 21.10 -33.41 53.69
#